data_AF-A0A845LKA8-F1
#
_entry.id   AF-A0A845LKA8-F1
#
_cell.length_a   1.000
_cell.length_b   1.000
_cell.length_c   1.000
_cell.angle_alpha   90.00
_cell.angle_beta   90.00
_cell.angle_gamma   90.00
#
_symmetry.space_group_name_H-M   'P 1'
#
loop_
_entity.id
_entity.type
_entity.pdbx_description
1 polymer ?
#
loop_
_entity_poly.entity_id
_entity_poly.type
_entity_poly.pdbx_seq_one_letter_code
_entity_poly.pdbx_strand_id
1 'polypeptide(L)'
;MLEFWQKKMKQAREQKGFSLIELMIVVAIIGVLFAVLVPRLGNTTDRARAAGVRNDFKAFETAIRSYYIEHNNTLPTATQISTDKVLMNGRYLDREITDTIDPWGTNAYAYTASLPATTGFTPAVSGSPTTGITIGCTNTSAAVATAANRTNFQMIIYVDPANNNALATSYNGF
;
A
#
# COMPACT_ATOMS: atom_id res chain seq x y z
N MET A 1 -73.83 -37.55 -9.92
CA MET A 1 -73.03 -37.15 -8.74
C MET A 1 -71.94 -38.22 -8.56
N LEU A 2 -70.89 -38.30 -9.39
CA LEU A 2 -69.71 -37.43 -9.38
C LEU A 2 -68.86 -37.65 -10.65
N GLU A 3 -69.37 -37.20 -11.79
CA GLU A 3 -68.61 -36.85 -13.03
C GLU A 3 -67.64 -35.67 -12.79
N PHE A 4 -67.00 -35.61 -11.62
CA PHE A 4 -66.20 -34.48 -11.15
C PHE A 4 -64.71 -34.81 -10.99
N TRP A 5 -64.33 -36.08 -11.13
CA TRP A 5 -62.96 -36.52 -10.86
C TRP A 5 -62.05 -36.66 -12.09
N GLN A 6 -62.56 -36.58 -13.31
CA GLN A 6 -61.73 -36.71 -14.53
C GLN A 6 -61.11 -35.41 -15.05
N LYS A 7 -61.29 -34.26 -14.37
CA LYS A 7 -60.88 -32.95 -14.90
C LYS A 7 -59.80 -32.24 -14.08
N LYS A 8 -58.79 -32.96 -13.59
CA LYS A 8 -57.61 -32.33 -12.97
C LYS A 8 -56.25 -32.96 -13.30
N MET A 9 -56.14 -33.71 -14.40
CA MET A 9 -54.86 -34.30 -14.84
C MET A 9 -54.51 -33.89 -16.27
N LYS A 10 -54.58 -32.59 -16.59
CA LYS A 10 -54.04 -32.09 -17.87
C LYS A 10 -53.49 -30.67 -17.77
N GLN A 11 -52.71 -30.41 -16.73
CA GLN A 11 -51.81 -29.26 -16.68
C GLN A 11 -50.48 -29.66 -16.04
N ALA A 12 -49.83 -30.71 -16.56
CA ALA A 12 -48.38 -30.73 -16.54
C ALA A 12 -47.92 -29.73 -17.62
N ARG A 13 -48.01 -28.44 -17.28
CA ARG A 13 -47.57 -27.34 -18.13
C ARG A 13 -46.06 -27.49 -18.30
N GLU A 14 -45.65 -27.91 -19.49
CA GLU A 14 -44.39 -27.60 -20.17
C GLU A 14 -43.24 -27.17 -19.24
N GLN A 15 -42.62 -28.12 -18.55
CA GLN A 15 -41.25 -27.88 -18.06
C GLN A 15 -40.33 -27.87 -19.28
N LYS A 16 -40.21 -26.71 -19.91
CA LYS A 16 -39.21 -26.45 -20.96
C LYS A 16 -37.84 -26.55 -20.28
N GLY A 17 -37.19 -27.70 -20.47
CA GLY A 17 -35.79 -27.88 -20.07
C GLY A 17 -34.90 -26.91 -20.85
N PHE A 18 -33.83 -26.44 -20.19
CA PHE A 18 -32.81 -25.61 -20.83
C PHE A 18 -32.23 -26.36 -22.03
N SER A 19 -32.15 -25.71 -23.19
CA SER A 19 -31.52 -26.34 -24.34
C SER A 19 -30.01 -26.42 -24.11
N LEU A 20 -29.39 -27.54 -24.49
CA LEU A 20 -27.93 -27.70 -24.37
C LEU A 20 -27.20 -26.60 -25.16
N ILE A 21 -27.76 -26.18 -26.30
CA ILE A 21 -27.21 -25.08 -27.09
C ILE A 21 -27.35 -23.71 -26.40
N GLU A 22 -28.41 -23.49 -25.61
CA GLU A 22 -28.55 -22.25 -24.82
C GLU A 22 -27.44 -22.16 -23.78
N LEU A 23 -27.16 -23.28 -23.09
CA LEU A 23 -26.08 -23.31 -22.11
C LEU A 23 -24.72 -23.08 -22.79
N MET A 24 -24.45 -23.72 -23.93
CA MET A 24 -23.16 -23.59 -24.64
C MET A 24 -22.87 -22.14 -25.06
N ILE A 25 -23.85 -21.44 -25.60
CA ILE A 25 -23.69 -20.04 -26.00
C ILE A 25 -23.41 -19.15 -24.78
N VAL A 26 -24.09 -19.42 -23.65
CA VAL A 26 -23.88 -18.66 -22.41
C VAL A 26 -22.45 -18.82 -21.91
N VAL A 27 -21.91 -20.05 -21.84
CA VAL A 27 -20.53 -20.24 -21.37
C VAL A 27 -19.51 -19.65 -22.35
N ALA A 28 -19.80 -19.69 -23.66
CA ALA A 28 -18.95 -19.07 -24.68
C ALA A 28 -18.87 -17.55 -24.51
N ILE A 29 -20.01 -16.87 -24.28
CA ILE A 29 -20.05 -15.43 -24.05
C ILE A 29 -19.33 -15.07 -22.73
N ILE A 30 -19.58 -15.80 -21.65
CA ILE A 30 -18.90 -15.60 -20.36
C ILE A 30 -17.38 -15.76 -20.54
N GLY A 31 -16.92 -16.76 -21.29
CA GLY A 31 -15.49 -16.99 -21.57
C GLY A 31 -14.82 -15.81 -22.30
N VAL A 32 -15.49 -15.24 -23.30
CA VAL A 32 -14.99 -14.05 -24.03
C VAL A 32 -14.91 -12.83 -23.10
N LEU A 33 -15.92 -12.61 -22.27
CA LEU A 33 -15.92 -11.50 -21.30
C LEU A 33 -14.80 -11.64 -20.26
N PHE A 34 -14.59 -12.84 -19.73
CA PHE A 34 -13.50 -13.12 -18.78
C PHE A 34 -12.12 -12.90 -19.41
N ALA A 35 -11.90 -13.32 -20.65
CA ALA A 35 -10.62 -13.17 -21.35
C ALA A 35 -10.17 -11.69 -21.45
N VAL A 36 -11.12 -10.76 -21.62
CA VAL A 36 -10.83 -9.32 -21.68
C VAL A 36 -10.71 -8.69 -20.30
N LEU A 37 -11.47 -9.18 -19.32
CA LEU A 37 -11.58 -8.57 -17.99
C LEU A 37 -10.42 -8.93 -17.07
N VAL A 38 -10.00 -10.19 -17.03
CA VAL A 38 -8.95 -10.70 -16.11
C VAL A 38 -7.62 -9.92 -16.18
N PRO A 39 -7.03 -9.60 -17.35
CA PRO A 39 -5.72 -8.96 -17.39
C PRO A 39 -5.72 -7.52 -16.84
N ARG A 40 -6.89 -6.87 -16.71
CA ARG A 40 -6.99 -5.49 -16.23
C ARG A 40 -6.96 -5.37 -14.70
N LEU A 41 -7.15 -6.47 -13.96
CA LEU A 41 -7.25 -6.44 -12.50
C LEU A 41 -5.90 -6.35 -11.78
N GLY A 42 -4.80 -6.80 -12.40
CA GLY A 42 -3.49 -6.80 -11.74
C GLY A 42 -2.87 -5.41 -11.54
N ASN A 43 -2.91 -4.55 -12.56
CA ASN A 43 -2.22 -3.26 -12.54
C ASN A 43 -2.89 -2.20 -11.65
N THR A 44 -4.18 -2.34 -11.35
CA THR A 44 -4.92 -1.40 -10.49
C THR A 44 -4.61 -1.63 -9.02
N THR A 45 -4.41 -2.88 -8.61
CA THR A 45 -4.07 -3.24 -7.23
C THR A 45 -2.72 -2.67 -6.81
N ASP A 46 -1.70 -2.70 -7.67
CA ASP A 46 -0.37 -2.19 -7.32
C ASP A 46 -0.35 -0.66 -7.16
N ARG A 47 -1.13 0.07 -7.98
CA ARG A 47 -1.30 1.51 -7.81
C ARG A 47 -2.05 1.86 -6.52
N ALA A 48 -3.07 1.09 -6.17
CA ALA A 48 -3.79 1.25 -4.91
C ALA A 48 -2.87 1.00 -3.70
N ARG A 49 -1.99 -0.01 -3.78
CA ARG A 49 -0.97 -0.29 -2.76
C ARG A 49 0.04 0.84 -2.61
N ALA A 50 0.59 1.36 -3.72
CA ALA A 50 1.50 2.50 -3.68
C ALA A 50 0.83 3.75 -3.09
N ALA A 51 -0.45 4.00 -3.40
CA ALA A 51 -1.22 5.06 -2.76
C ALA A 51 -1.38 4.84 -1.25
N GLY A 52 -1.53 3.58 -0.81
CA GLY A 52 -1.49 3.19 0.60
C GLY A 52 -0.18 3.57 1.28
N VAL A 53 0.97 3.19 0.71
CA VAL A 53 2.31 3.56 1.23
C VAL A 53 2.45 5.08 1.36
N ARG A 54 1.98 5.83 0.35
CA ARG A 54 2.04 7.30 0.39
C ARG A 54 1.21 7.86 1.56
N ASN A 55 0.07 7.26 1.87
CA ASN A 55 -0.76 7.67 2.99
C ASN A 55 -0.11 7.33 4.34
N ASP A 56 0.50 6.15 4.46
CA ASP A 56 1.29 5.78 5.64
C ASP A 56 2.43 6.79 5.88
N PHE A 57 3.17 7.15 4.84
CA PHE A 57 4.23 8.15 4.95
C PHE A 57 3.73 9.53 5.38
N LYS A 58 2.56 9.98 4.92
CA LYS A 58 1.97 11.24 5.41
C LYS A 58 1.63 11.19 6.91
N ALA A 59 1.17 10.04 7.40
CA ALA A 59 0.93 9.85 8.83
C ALA A 59 2.26 9.90 9.61
N PHE A 60 3.30 9.23 9.09
CA PHE A 60 4.64 9.26 9.68
C PHE A 60 5.26 10.65 9.68
N GLU A 61 5.11 11.40 8.58
CA GLU A 61 5.55 12.79 8.48
C GLU A 61 4.90 13.66 9.55
N THR A 62 3.59 13.54 9.70
CA THR A 62 2.83 14.32 10.68
C THR A 62 3.30 14.01 12.10
N ALA A 63 3.50 12.73 12.43
CA ALA A 63 3.99 12.31 13.74
C ALA A 63 5.41 12.83 14.04
N ILE A 64 6.32 12.75 13.07
CA ILE A 64 7.70 13.25 13.23
C ILE A 64 7.73 14.77 13.36
N ARG A 65 6.88 15.48 12.60
CA ARG A 65 6.75 16.95 12.73
C ARG A 65 6.22 17.36 14.10
N SER A 66 5.23 16.65 14.64
CA SER A 66 4.73 16.89 16.00
C SER A 66 5.81 16.63 17.05
N TYR A 67 6.53 15.51 16.93
CA TYR A 67 7.67 15.21 17.80
C TYR A 67 8.72 16.32 17.78
N TYR A 68 9.08 16.80 16.58
CA TYR A 68 10.08 17.86 16.39
C TYR A 68 9.70 19.16 17.11
N ILE A 69 8.43 19.56 17.04
CA ILE A 69 7.92 20.76 17.70
C ILE A 69 8.00 20.62 19.23
N GLU A 70 7.64 19.45 19.76
CA GLU A 70 7.64 19.20 21.21
C GLU A 70 9.05 18.99 21.77
N HIS A 71 10.00 18.54 20.96
CA HIS A 71 11.38 18.25 21.35
C HIS A 71 12.37 19.33 20.89
N ASN A 72 12.01 20.60 21.06
CA ASN A 72 12.88 21.75 20.82
C ASN A 72 13.58 21.73 19.45
N ASN A 73 12.83 21.46 18.38
CA ASN A 73 13.36 21.39 17.01
C ASN A 73 14.44 20.30 16.83
N THR A 74 14.29 19.17 17.52
CA THR A 74 15.17 18.01 17.38
C THR A 74 14.42 16.86 16.73
N LEU A 75 14.98 16.29 15.65
CA LEU A 75 14.42 15.11 15.01
C LEU A 75 14.71 13.85 15.85
N PRO A 76 13.79 12.87 15.87
CA PRO A 76 14.05 11.58 16.49
C PRO A 76 15.11 10.83 15.68
N THR A 77 16.01 10.16 16.38
CA THR A 77 17.02 9.29 15.75
C THR A 77 16.38 8.00 15.24
N ALA A 78 17.05 7.32 14.30
CA ALA A 78 16.60 6.03 13.77
C ALA A 78 16.35 5.00 14.88
N THR A 79 17.25 4.91 15.87
CA THR A 79 17.13 3.99 17.01
C THR A 79 15.93 4.33 17.90
N GLN A 80 15.65 5.62 18.12
CA GLN A 80 14.49 6.03 18.91
C GLN A 80 13.17 5.64 18.22
N ILE A 81 13.14 5.66 16.90
CA ILE A 81 11.96 5.24 16.13
C ILE A 81 11.81 3.71 16.15
N SER A 82 12.89 2.96 15.88
CA SER A 82 12.82 1.51 15.70
C SER A 82 12.83 0.70 16.99
N THR A 83 13.55 1.17 18.01
CA THR A 83 13.79 0.41 19.25
C THR A 83 12.99 0.98 20.40
N ASP A 84 13.09 2.30 20.62
CA ASP A 84 12.41 2.96 21.74
C ASP A 84 10.95 3.31 21.41
N LYS A 85 10.54 3.14 20.15
CA LYS A 85 9.20 3.38 19.62
C LYS A 85 8.65 4.76 20.05
N VAL A 86 9.50 5.78 20.06
CA VAL A 86 9.16 7.11 20.63
C VAL A 86 7.92 7.73 19.99
N LEU A 87 7.67 7.44 18.72
CA LEU A 87 6.49 7.95 18.01
C LEU A 87 5.19 7.33 18.51
N MET A 88 5.21 6.06 18.91
CA MET A 88 4.03 5.40 19.52
C MET A 88 3.90 5.75 20.99
N ASN A 89 5.00 5.64 21.74
CA ASN A 89 5.00 5.89 23.18
C ASN A 89 4.65 7.35 23.49
N GLY A 90 5.07 8.29 22.65
CA GLY A 90 4.69 9.70 22.71
C GLY A 90 3.30 10.01 22.14
N ARG A 91 2.52 9.00 21.72
CA ARG A 91 1.16 9.13 21.15
C ARG A 91 1.09 9.98 19.87
N TYR A 92 2.19 10.11 19.15
CA TYR A 92 2.25 10.75 17.84
C TYR A 92 1.74 9.82 16.72
N LEU A 93 1.85 8.50 16.95
CA LEU A 93 1.42 7.44 16.05
C LEU A 93 0.68 6.35 16.84
N ASP A 94 -0.41 5.85 16.27
CA ASP A 94 -1.19 4.77 16.88
C ASP A 94 -0.57 3.37 16.62
N ARG A 95 0.36 3.29 15.66
CA ARG A 95 0.95 2.04 15.18
C ARG A 95 2.45 2.18 15.00
N GLU A 96 3.18 1.09 15.16
CA GLU A 96 4.63 1.10 14.94
C GLU A 96 4.96 1.19 13.46
N ILE A 97 6.01 1.95 13.14
CA ILE A 97 6.57 1.95 11.79
C ILE A 97 7.06 0.54 11.44
N THR A 98 7.87 -0.08 12.30
CA THR A 98 8.50 -1.40 12.04
C THR A 98 7.52 -2.57 12.00
N ASP A 99 6.41 -2.52 12.74
CA ASP A 99 5.39 -3.59 12.80
C ASP A 99 4.28 -3.43 11.75
N THR A 100 4.41 -2.42 10.87
CA THR A 100 3.43 -2.24 9.82
C THR A 100 3.58 -3.34 8.76
N ILE A 101 2.54 -4.17 8.63
CA ILE A 101 2.37 -5.12 7.51
C ILE A 101 2.43 -4.36 6.20
N ASP A 102 3.26 -4.82 5.26
CA ASP A 102 3.42 -4.17 3.97
C ASP A 102 2.14 -4.21 3.13
N PRO A 103 1.92 -3.22 2.25
CA PRO A 103 0.73 -3.21 1.39
C PRO A 103 0.62 -4.38 0.40
N TRP A 104 1.70 -5.15 0.19
CA TRP A 104 1.67 -6.38 -0.61
C TRP A 104 1.38 -7.63 0.24
N GLY A 105 1.37 -7.54 1.57
CA GLY A 105 1.00 -8.59 2.51
C GLY A 105 1.95 -9.79 2.49
N THR A 106 3.18 -9.60 2.04
CA THR A 106 4.15 -10.69 1.83
C THR A 106 5.22 -10.76 2.92
N ASN A 107 5.24 -9.80 3.86
CA ASN A 107 6.29 -9.60 4.87
C ASN A 107 7.71 -9.44 4.29
N ALA A 108 7.84 -9.34 2.96
CA ALA A 108 9.11 -9.14 2.27
C ALA A 108 9.60 -7.67 2.37
N TYR A 109 8.67 -6.76 2.61
CA TYR A 109 8.91 -5.33 2.74
C TYR A 109 8.64 -4.91 4.18
N ALA A 110 9.58 -4.22 4.81
CA ALA A 110 9.39 -3.63 6.13
C ALA A 110 9.68 -2.14 6.06
N TYR A 111 8.93 -1.35 6.82
CA TYR A 111 9.27 0.05 7.02
C TYR A 111 10.44 0.13 8.01
N THR A 112 11.46 0.89 7.63
CA THR A 112 12.67 1.05 8.42
C THR A 112 13.01 2.52 8.55
N ALA A 113 13.43 2.93 9.75
CA ALA A 113 13.99 4.24 9.99
C ALA A 113 15.52 4.15 9.92
N SER A 114 16.15 5.05 9.16
CA SER A 114 17.60 5.12 9.03
C SER A 114 18.05 6.57 8.87
N LEU A 115 19.32 6.85 9.19
CA LEU A 115 19.90 8.13 8.81
C LEU A 115 19.91 8.25 7.28
N PRO A 116 19.78 9.47 6.72
CA PRO A 116 19.86 9.67 5.28
C PRO A 116 21.19 9.10 4.77
N ALA A 117 21.14 8.03 3.98
CA ALA A 117 22.33 7.43 3.41
C ALA A 117 23.00 8.46 2.47
N THR A 118 24.29 8.72 2.68
CA THR A 118 25.10 9.64 1.86
C THR A 118 25.26 9.16 0.41
N THR A 119 24.87 7.93 0.10
CA THR A 119 24.96 7.32 -1.23
C THR A 119 23.63 6.72 -1.65
N GLY A 120 22.96 7.37 -2.61
CA GLY A 120 21.96 6.71 -3.45
C GLY A 120 20.68 7.48 -3.74
N PHE A 121 20.28 8.43 -2.89
CA PHE A 121 19.00 9.13 -3.06
C PHE A 121 19.10 10.59 -2.64
N THR A 122 19.55 11.44 -3.55
CA THR A 122 19.45 12.90 -3.42
C THR A 122 18.30 13.40 -4.31
N PRO A 123 17.35 14.25 -3.85
CA PRO A 123 17.21 15.49 -4.58
C PRO A 123 18.54 16.22 -4.39
N ALA A 124 19.25 16.47 -5.48
CA ALA A 124 20.49 17.24 -5.43
C ALA A 124 20.18 18.64 -4.87
N VAL A 125 20.31 18.79 -3.56
CA VAL A 125 20.63 20.06 -2.93
C VAL A 125 22.08 19.90 -2.48
N SER A 126 22.96 20.68 -3.09
CA SER A 126 24.36 20.82 -2.70
C SER A 126 24.42 21.22 -1.22
N GLY A 127 24.60 20.23 -0.34
CA GLY A 127 24.63 20.41 1.12
C GLY A 127 23.75 19.42 1.87
N SER A 128 23.87 18.12 1.56
CA SER A 128 23.12 17.03 2.21
C SER A 128 23.01 17.27 3.73
N PRO A 129 21.80 17.45 4.29
CA PRO A 129 21.66 17.67 5.71
C PRO A 129 22.05 16.38 6.42
N THR A 130 23.18 16.38 7.13
CA THR A 130 23.57 15.36 8.11
C THR A 130 22.55 15.21 9.25
N THR A 131 21.56 16.10 9.31
CA THR A 131 20.50 16.19 10.32
C THR A 131 19.14 15.88 9.66
N GLY A 132 18.86 14.59 9.45
CA GLY A 132 17.60 14.13 8.86
C GLY A 132 17.26 12.70 9.28
N ILE A 133 16.07 12.26 8.90
CA ILE A 133 15.57 10.90 9.10
C ILE A 133 14.96 10.39 7.81
N THR A 134 15.32 9.16 7.42
CA THR A 134 14.75 8.47 6.26
C THR A 134 13.87 7.33 6.75
N ILE A 135 12.63 7.31 6.29
CA ILE A 135 11.73 6.16 6.43
C ILE A 135 11.56 5.56 5.05
N GLY A 136 12.03 4.33 4.88
CA GLY A 136 11.89 3.58 3.64
C GLY A 136 11.16 2.27 3.86
N CYS A 137 10.37 1.85 2.87
CA CYS A 137 10.04 0.44 2.71
C CYS A 137 11.00 -0.15 1.67
N THR A 138 11.81 -1.11 2.09
CA THR A 138 12.73 -1.82 1.19
C THR A 138 12.58 -3.32 1.38
N ASN A 139 12.99 -4.09 0.38
CA ASN A 139 13.11 -5.53 0.53
C ASN A 139 14.16 -5.82 1.62
N THR A 140 13.82 -6.62 2.63
CA THR A 140 14.74 -7.05 3.70
C THR A 140 15.89 -7.95 3.19
N SER A 141 15.91 -8.27 1.90
CA SER A 141 17.01 -8.96 1.24
C SER A 141 17.85 -7.96 0.43
N ALA A 142 19.07 -7.71 0.91
CA ALA A 142 20.12 -6.96 0.21
C ALA A 142 20.44 -7.49 -1.22
N ALA A 143 19.89 -8.64 -1.61
CA ALA A 143 20.09 -9.30 -2.90
C ALA A 143 19.10 -8.88 -4.00
N VAL A 144 18.06 -8.09 -3.72
CA VAL A 144 17.02 -7.71 -4.70
C VAL A 144 17.08 -6.21 -5.03
N ALA A 145 18.28 -5.64 -5.10
CA ALA A 145 18.48 -4.32 -5.70
C ALA A 145 18.37 -4.36 -7.25
N THR A 146 18.32 -5.56 -7.85
CA THR A 146 18.45 -5.76 -9.30
C THR A 146 17.17 -6.20 -10.00
N ALA A 147 16.12 -6.57 -9.27
CA ALA A 147 14.84 -6.97 -9.86
C ALA A 147 13.79 -5.89 -9.60
N ALA A 148 13.62 -4.99 -10.59
CA ALA A 148 12.56 -3.97 -10.68
C ALA A 148 12.40 -3.07 -9.44
N ASN A 149 12.99 -1.88 -9.55
CA ASN A 149 12.87 -0.68 -8.69
C ASN A 149 11.43 -0.12 -8.50
N ARG A 150 10.41 -0.99 -8.40
CA ARG A 150 8.98 -0.61 -8.35
C ARG A 150 8.38 -0.66 -6.93
N THR A 151 9.17 -1.03 -5.93
CA THR A 151 8.71 -1.27 -4.55
C THR A 151 9.57 -0.60 -3.47
N ASN A 152 10.60 0.14 -3.86
CA ASN A 152 11.43 0.93 -2.93
C ASN A 152 10.87 2.35 -2.82
N PHE A 153 9.88 2.53 -1.95
CA PHE A 153 9.36 3.84 -1.61
C PHE A 153 10.10 4.40 -0.41
N GLN A 154 10.43 5.69 -0.45
CA GLN A 154 11.14 6.35 0.64
C GLN A 154 10.58 7.73 0.90
N MET A 155 10.59 8.11 2.17
CA MET A 155 10.33 9.45 2.66
C MET A 155 11.54 9.91 3.46
N ILE A 156 12.06 11.09 3.13
CA ILE A 156 13.19 11.70 3.82
C ILE A 156 12.69 13.00 4.43
N ILE A 157 12.82 13.15 5.74
CA ILE A 157 12.53 14.39 6.47
C ILE A 157 13.86 14.96 6.95
N TYR A 158 14.12 16.22 6.64
CA TYR A 158 15.36 16.87 6.99
C TYR A 158 15.15 18.31 7.43
N VAL A 159 16.10 18.80 8.22
CA VAL A 159 16.17 20.22 8.61
C VAL A 159 16.86 20.98 7.48
N ASP A 160 16.18 21.97 6.91
CA ASP A 160 16.74 22.80 5.85
C ASP A 160 17.49 24.02 6.44
N PRO A 161 18.83 24.04 6.39
CA PRO A 161 19.61 25.15 6.93
C PRO A 161 19.41 26.46 6.16
N ALA A 162 18.96 26.40 4.90
CA ALA A 162 18.71 27.59 4.09
C ALA A 162 17.39 28.29 4.44
N ASN A 163 16.47 27.59 5.09
CA ASN A 163 15.13 28.07 5.40
C ASN A 163 14.87 28.11 6.92
N ASN A 164 15.74 28.80 7.67
CA ASN A 164 15.60 28.97 9.12
C ASN A 164 15.38 27.65 9.89
N ASN A 165 16.08 26.59 9.47
CA ASN A 165 15.94 25.24 10.04
C ASN A 165 14.50 24.70 10.00
N ALA A 166 13.72 25.06 8.97
CA ALA A 166 12.41 24.48 8.74
C ALA A 166 12.52 23.00 8.31
N LEU A 167 11.51 22.21 8.66
CA LEU A 167 11.42 20.81 8.22
C LEU A 167 10.92 20.69 6.79
N ALA A 168 11.75 20.12 5.93
CA ALA A 168 11.42 19.75 4.56
C ALA A 168 11.29 18.23 4.42
N THR A 169 10.43 17.80 3.51
CA THR A 169 10.16 16.38 3.25
C THR A 169 10.30 16.10 1.76
N SER A 170 10.96 15.00 1.41
CA SER A 170 11.08 14.50 0.06
C SER A 170 10.56 13.06 -0.03
N TYR A 171 9.86 12.75 -1.12
CA TYR A 171 9.28 11.44 -1.39
C TYR A 171 9.91 10.88 -2.65
N ASN A 172 10.41 9.64 -2.59
CA ASN A 172 11.04 8.94 -3.71
C ASN A 172 10.33 7.61 -3.99
N GLY A 173 10.39 7.18 -5.25
CA GLY A 173 9.84 5.88 -5.69
C GLY A 173 8.37 5.88 -6.09
N PHE A 174 7.68 7.03 -6.04
CA PHE A 174 6.28 7.18 -6.47
C PHE A 174 6.11 7.84 -7.84
#